data_AF-A0A9X3H7C2-F1
#
_entry.id   AF-A0A9X3H7C2-F1
#
_cell.length_a   1.000
_cell.length_b   1.000
_cell.length_c   1.000
_cell.angle_alpha   90.00
_cell.angle_beta   90.00
_cell.angle_gamma   90.00
#
_symmetry.space_group_name_H-M   'P 1'
#
loop_
_entity.id
_entity.type
_entity.pdbx_description
1 polymer ?
#
loop_
_entity_poly.entity_id
_entity_poly.type
_entity_poly.pdbx_seq_one_letter_code
_entity_poly.pdbx_strand_id
1 'polypeptide(L)'
;MKILKFSLIVSTALFIISCSDTSTEDDHSEAMADLENYVDSINNNLENSARHNWETLEARFETLEDKAEENAGEINNELQSKFDNLESRFESSKEENDEKLSELNLMAEEKISDMKNWLDERGDDVEIASDETGDKVEEGWEESMEWIEENYDNLKDETKQKVDSLKLSMK
;
A
#
# COMPACT_ATOMS: atom_id res chain seq x y z
N MET A 1 49.69 56.62 -57.96
CA MET A 1 49.26 55.25 -58.33
C MET A 1 48.74 54.57 -57.07
N LYS A 2 47.59 53.89 -57.20
CA LYS A 2 46.96 53.05 -56.17
C LYS A 2 47.87 51.85 -55.84
N ILE A 3 47.76 51.32 -54.63
CA ILE A 3 47.21 49.96 -54.33
C ILE A 3 47.02 49.86 -52.80
N LEU A 4 45.76 49.62 -52.41
CA LEU A 4 45.34 49.12 -51.10
C LEU A 4 45.68 47.63 -50.98
N LYS A 5 46.09 47.16 -49.80
CA LYS A 5 45.85 45.77 -49.39
C LYS A 5 45.44 45.70 -47.91
N PHE A 6 44.19 45.32 -47.74
CA PHE A 6 43.52 44.81 -46.54
C PHE A 6 44.20 43.53 -46.02
N SER A 7 44.32 43.39 -44.70
CA SER A 7 44.32 42.14 -43.92
C SER A 7 44.58 42.49 -42.46
N LEU A 8 43.93 41.95 -41.44
CA LEU A 8 42.78 41.09 -41.26
C LEU A 8 42.53 41.23 -39.75
N ILE A 9 41.43 41.84 -39.33
CA ILE A 9 41.07 41.93 -37.91
C ILE A 9 40.62 40.52 -37.51
N VAL A 10 41.47 39.78 -36.80
CA VAL A 10 41.06 38.55 -36.13
C VAL A 10 40.25 38.97 -34.91
N SER A 11 38.96 39.21 -35.15
CA SER A 11 37.95 39.32 -34.12
C SER A 11 37.73 37.92 -33.56
N THR A 12 38.44 37.58 -32.49
CA THR A 12 38.17 36.38 -31.72
C THR A 12 36.83 36.60 -31.02
N ALA A 13 35.75 36.09 -31.64
CA ALA A 13 34.47 35.96 -30.98
C ALA A 13 34.66 35.04 -29.77
N LEU A 14 34.59 35.63 -28.58
CA LEU A 14 34.31 34.89 -27.36
C LEU A 14 32.90 34.32 -27.52
N PHE A 15 32.82 33.07 -27.95
CA PHE A 15 31.64 32.25 -27.73
C PHE A 15 31.53 32.05 -26.23
N ILE A 16 30.75 32.93 -25.59
CA ILE A 16 30.17 32.65 -24.29
C ILE A 16 29.24 31.46 -24.54
N ILE A 17 29.71 30.27 -24.19
CA ILE A 17 28.84 29.11 -24.01
C ILE A 17 27.92 29.51 -22.87
N SER A 18 26.71 29.94 -23.24
CA SER A 18 25.58 29.98 -22.31
C SER A 18 25.31 28.52 -21.94
N CYS A 19 25.85 28.07 -20.81
CA CYS A 19 25.25 26.95 -20.10
C CYS A 19 23.85 27.42 -19.72
N SER A 20 22.86 27.00 -20.50
CA SER A 20 21.47 27.06 -20.10
C SER A 20 21.29 26.09 -18.93
N ASP A 21 20.85 26.63 -17.80
CA ASP A 21 20.24 25.91 -16.68
C ASP A 21 19.07 25.05 -17.17
N THR A 22 19.34 23.86 -17.69
CA THR A 22 18.31 22.87 -18.05
C THR A 22 18.21 21.75 -17.00
N SER A 23 19.02 21.78 -15.95
CA SER A 23 19.07 20.71 -14.94
C SER A 23 17.87 20.76 -13.97
N THR A 24 17.38 21.94 -13.60
CA THR A 24 16.35 22.06 -12.54
C THR A 24 14.93 21.71 -12.98
N GLU A 25 14.58 21.93 -14.26
CA GLU A 25 13.24 21.57 -14.76
C GLU A 25 13.08 20.05 -14.94
N ASP A 26 14.15 19.37 -15.36
CA ASP A 26 14.16 17.91 -15.54
C ASP A 26 14.13 17.20 -14.17
N ASP A 27 14.89 17.67 -13.19
CA ASP A 27 15.02 17.05 -11.86
C ASP A 27 13.73 17.12 -11.01
N HIS A 28 12.96 18.22 -11.12
CA HIS A 28 11.65 18.35 -10.46
C HIS A 28 10.59 17.44 -11.08
N SER A 29 10.52 17.40 -12.41
CA SER A 29 9.56 16.58 -13.14
C SER A 29 9.78 15.09 -12.83
N GLU A 30 11.03 14.66 -12.74
CA GLU A 30 11.39 13.30 -12.35
C GLU A 30 11.01 12.99 -10.89
N ALA A 31 11.33 13.87 -9.95
CA ALA A 31 11.00 13.64 -8.53
C ALA A 31 9.48 13.57 -8.28
N MET A 32 8.69 14.44 -8.92
CA MET A 32 7.24 14.37 -8.86
C MET A 32 6.69 13.07 -9.49
N ALA A 33 7.25 12.64 -10.62
CA ALA A 33 6.86 11.40 -11.25
C ALA A 33 7.20 10.18 -10.37
N ASP A 34 8.34 10.19 -9.69
CA ASP A 34 8.73 9.13 -8.74
C ASP A 34 7.72 9.02 -7.58
N LEU A 35 7.33 10.16 -7.00
CA LEU A 35 6.33 10.20 -5.92
C LEU A 35 4.96 9.72 -6.41
N GLU A 36 4.50 10.19 -7.57
CA GLU A 36 3.21 9.78 -8.15
C GLU A 36 3.19 8.27 -8.46
N ASN A 37 4.23 7.76 -9.11
CA ASN A 37 4.37 6.33 -9.40
C ASN A 37 4.40 5.48 -8.12
N TYR A 38 4.98 6.02 -7.05
CA TYR A 38 5.01 5.33 -5.77
C TYR A 38 3.62 5.22 -5.14
N VAL A 39 2.86 6.32 -5.09
CA VAL A 39 1.46 6.31 -4.62
C VAL A 39 0.61 5.39 -5.50
N ASP A 40 0.71 5.49 -6.82
CA ASP A 40 0.02 4.60 -7.77
C ASP A 40 0.33 3.13 -7.50
N SER A 41 1.60 2.80 -7.25
CA SER A 41 2.02 1.44 -6.94
C SER A 41 1.38 0.94 -5.65
N ILE A 42 1.30 1.76 -4.60
CA ILE A 42 0.62 1.37 -3.36
C ILE A 42 -0.85 1.07 -3.64
N ASN A 43 -1.58 2.02 -4.23
CA ASN A 43 -3.01 1.88 -4.51
C ASN A 43 -3.32 0.59 -5.30
N ASN A 44 -2.47 0.25 -6.28
CA ASN A 44 -2.66 -0.94 -7.11
C ASN A 44 -2.25 -2.25 -6.42
N ASN A 45 -1.39 -2.21 -5.39
CA ASN A 45 -0.88 -3.41 -4.72
C ASN A 45 -1.59 -3.74 -3.40
N LEU A 46 -2.48 -2.87 -2.91
CA LEU A 46 -3.29 -3.09 -1.71
C LEU A 46 -4.11 -4.38 -1.74
N GLU A 47 -4.46 -4.89 -2.92
CA GLU A 47 -5.29 -6.09 -3.06
C GLU A 47 -4.53 -7.39 -2.72
N ASN A 48 -3.19 -7.35 -2.69
CA ASN A 48 -2.38 -8.57 -2.59
C ASN A 48 -2.07 -9.01 -1.14
N SER A 49 -2.31 -8.16 -0.14
CA SER A 49 -2.12 -8.46 1.28
C SER A 49 -2.92 -7.48 2.12
N ALA A 50 -3.60 -7.93 3.17
CA ALA A 50 -4.25 -7.00 4.11
C ALA A 50 -3.26 -6.39 5.12
N ARG A 51 -2.10 -7.04 5.32
CA ARG A 51 -1.05 -6.54 6.23
C ARG A 51 0.08 -5.93 5.41
N HIS A 52 0.20 -4.61 5.51
CA HIS A 52 1.31 -3.86 4.96
C HIS A 52 2.16 -3.25 6.08
N ASN A 53 3.45 -3.06 5.81
CA ASN A 53 4.33 -2.32 6.69
C ASN A 53 4.16 -0.82 6.40
N TRP A 54 3.07 -0.24 6.92
CA TRP A 54 2.72 1.16 6.69
C TRP A 54 3.81 2.13 7.16
N GLU A 55 4.50 1.83 8.26
CA GLU A 55 5.65 2.64 8.73
C GLU A 55 6.75 2.74 7.66
N THR A 56 7.07 1.63 6.99
CA THR A 56 8.06 1.63 5.91
C THR A 56 7.55 2.34 4.67
N LEU A 57 6.25 2.20 4.37
CA LEU A 57 5.65 2.85 3.21
C LEU A 57 5.58 4.37 3.39
N GLU A 58 5.24 4.83 4.58
CA GLU A 58 5.14 6.24 5.00
C GLU A 58 6.52 6.89 5.00
N ALA A 59 7.53 6.27 5.62
CA ALA A 59 8.90 6.79 5.58
C ALA A 59 9.44 6.98 4.15
N ARG A 60 9.05 6.09 3.22
CA ARG A 60 9.42 6.22 1.80
C ARG A 60 8.60 7.29 1.09
N PHE A 61 7.32 7.44 1.42
CA PHE A 61 6.48 8.53 0.91
C PHE A 61 7.09 9.88 1.28
N GLU A 62 7.37 10.11 2.57
CA GLU A 62 7.99 11.32 3.10
C GLU A 62 9.33 11.62 2.41
N THR A 63 10.18 10.60 2.22
CA THR A 63 11.47 10.77 1.53
C THR A 63 11.30 11.23 0.07
N LEU A 64 10.28 10.75 -0.64
CA LEU A 64 10.03 11.12 -2.03
C LEU A 64 9.37 12.50 -2.12
N GLU A 65 8.49 12.83 -1.18
CA GLU A 65 7.89 14.15 -1.03
C GLU A 65 8.96 15.21 -0.77
N ASP A 66 9.82 15.02 0.24
CA ASP A 66 10.93 15.91 0.56
C ASP A 66 11.82 16.18 -0.67
N LYS A 67 12.15 15.13 -1.43
CA LYS A 67 12.96 15.24 -2.66
C LYS A 67 12.25 16.05 -3.75
N ALA A 68 10.95 15.84 -3.91
CA ALA A 68 10.16 16.58 -4.88
C ALA A 68 10.01 18.06 -4.50
N GLU A 69 9.83 18.35 -3.21
CA GLU A 69 9.81 19.72 -2.68
C GLU A 69 11.17 20.44 -2.85
N GLU A 70 12.28 19.76 -2.55
CA GLU A 70 13.62 20.32 -2.72
C GLU A 70 13.90 20.69 -4.19
N ASN A 71 13.45 19.86 -5.12
CA ASN A 71 13.65 20.09 -6.55
C ASN A 71 12.68 21.12 -7.16
N ALA A 72 11.55 21.39 -6.51
CA ALA A 72 10.50 22.28 -7.02
C ALA A 72 10.88 23.77 -7.11
N GLY A 73 11.90 24.20 -6.36
CA GLY A 73 12.24 25.62 -6.25
C GLY A 73 11.13 26.42 -5.56
N GLU A 74 10.30 27.14 -6.33
CA GLU A 74 9.16 27.90 -5.79
C GLU A 74 7.87 27.08 -5.88
N ILE A 75 7.36 26.65 -4.72
CA ILE A 75 6.06 25.98 -4.64
C ILE A 75 4.95 27.00 -4.91
N ASN A 76 4.25 26.79 -6.03
CA ASN A 76 3.05 27.55 -6.38
C ASN A 76 1.78 26.74 -6.06
N ASN A 77 0.62 27.38 -6.19
CA ASN A 77 -0.66 26.74 -5.85
C ASN A 77 -0.97 25.48 -6.67
N GLU A 78 -0.52 25.38 -7.92
CA GLU A 78 -0.73 24.17 -8.73
C GLU A 78 0.09 23.02 -8.18
N LEU A 79 1.36 23.28 -7.84
CA LEU A 79 2.24 22.26 -7.30
C LEU A 79 1.82 21.83 -5.89
N GLN A 80 1.46 22.78 -5.02
CA GLN A 80 0.88 22.47 -3.70
C GLN A 80 -0.34 21.56 -3.84
N SER A 81 -1.25 21.87 -4.77
CA SER A 81 -2.44 21.04 -4.99
C SER A 81 -2.11 19.62 -5.47
N LYS A 82 -0.95 19.40 -6.09
CA LYS A 82 -0.49 18.05 -6.48
C LYS A 82 0.05 17.29 -5.27
N PHE A 83 0.84 17.92 -4.41
CA PHE A 83 1.29 17.32 -3.14
C PHE A 83 0.09 16.94 -2.27
N ASP A 84 -0.83 17.89 -2.02
CA ASP A 84 -2.05 17.65 -1.23
C ASP A 84 -2.87 16.48 -1.81
N ASN A 85 -2.91 16.34 -3.15
CA ASN A 85 -3.61 15.24 -3.79
C ASN A 85 -2.90 13.89 -3.57
N LEU A 86 -1.58 13.85 -3.68
CA LEU A 86 -0.79 12.64 -3.48
C LEU A 86 -0.83 12.17 -2.02
N GLU A 87 -0.69 13.10 -1.07
CA GLU A 87 -0.86 12.85 0.37
C GLU A 87 -2.25 12.29 0.66
N SER A 88 -3.31 12.95 0.17
CA SER A 88 -4.68 12.47 0.36
C SER A 88 -4.89 11.05 -0.19
N ARG A 89 -4.31 10.73 -1.35
CA ARG A 89 -4.44 9.39 -1.96
C ARG A 89 -3.68 8.32 -1.18
N PHE A 90 -2.52 8.67 -0.63
CA PHE A 90 -1.73 7.80 0.23
C PHE A 90 -2.47 7.51 1.55
N GLU A 91 -3.02 8.54 2.20
CA GLU A 91 -3.80 8.38 3.43
C GLU A 91 -5.10 7.60 3.20
N SER A 92 -5.83 7.85 2.11
CA SER A 92 -7.00 7.04 1.78
C SER A 92 -6.65 5.56 1.59
N SER A 93 -5.48 5.25 1.01
CA SER A 93 -5.01 3.87 0.85
C SER A 93 -4.75 3.17 2.18
N LYS A 94 -4.22 3.91 3.16
CA LYS A 94 -3.99 3.43 4.53
C LYS A 94 -5.31 3.16 5.25
N GLU A 95 -6.25 4.11 5.18
CA GLU A 95 -7.59 3.99 5.75
C GLU A 95 -8.37 2.80 5.16
N GLU A 96 -8.43 2.68 3.84
CA GLU A 96 -9.11 1.57 3.15
C GLU A 96 -8.51 0.20 3.53
N ASN A 97 -7.20 0.11 3.70
CA ASN A 97 -6.56 -1.12 4.13
C ASN A 97 -6.88 -1.47 5.59
N ASP A 98 -6.91 -0.46 6.48
CA ASP A 98 -7.27 -0.66 7.88
C ASP A 98 -8.73 -1.11 8.03
N GLU A 99 -9.63 -0.56 7.22
CA GLU A 99 -11.03 -1.02 7.12
C GLU A 99 -11.10 -2.48 6.68
N LYS A 100 -10.43 -2.85 5.58
CA LYS A 100 -10.37 -4.24 5.09
C LYS A 100 -9.82 -5.20 6.14
N LEU A 101 -8.75 -4.82 6.82
CA LEU A 101 -8.17 -5.62 7.90
C LEU A 101 -9.16 -5.76 9.08
N SER A 102 -9.91 -4.71 9.40
CA SER A 102 -10.95 -4.75 10.43
C SER A 102 -12.07 -5.71 10.05
N GLU A 103 -12.60 -5.61 8.83
CA GLU A 103 -13.65 -6.49 8.31
C GLU A 103 -13.20 -7.97 8.31
N LEU A 104 -11.97 -8.23 7.88
CA LEU A 104 -11.39 -9.58 7.90
C LEU A 104 -11.37 -10.16 9.31
N ASN A 105 -10.98 -9.37 10.31
CA ASN A 105 -10.96 -9.81 11.70
C ASN A 105 -12.37 -10.03 12.25
N LEU A 106 -13.33 -9.16 11.93
CA LEU A 106 -14.73 -9.34 12.35
C LEU A 106 -15.33 -10.63 11.79
N MET A 107 -15.08 -10.93 10.52
CA MET A 107 -15.55 -12.17 9.89
C MET A 107 -14.91 -13.41 10.55
N ALA A 108 -13.62 -13.35 10.88
CA ALA A 108 -12.96 -14.41 11.62
C ALA A 108 -13.56 -14.58 13.02
N GLU A 109 -13.85 -13.49 13.74
CA GLU A 109 -14.47 -13.54 15.06
C GLU A 109 -15.88 -14.13 15.03
N GLU A 110 -16.69 -13.78 14.03
CA GLU A 110 -18.02 -14.35 13.80
C GLU A 110 -17.93 -15.86 13.58
N LYS A 111 -17.09 -16.30 12.65
CA LYS A 111 -16.86 -17.73 12.35
C LYS A 111 -16.38 -18.50 13.59
N ILE A 112 -15.46 -17.93 14.37
CA ILE A 112 -15.00 -18.53 15.63
C ILE A 112 -16.14 -18.62 16.65
N SER A 113 -16.99 -17.61 16.73
CA SER A 113 -18.14 -17.61 17.64
C SER A 113 -19.15 -18.69 17.27
N ASP A 114 -19.48 -18.83 15.99
CA ASP A 114 -20.41 -19.84 15.50
C ASP A 114 -19.91 -21.26 15.79
N MET A 115 -18.62 -21.49 15.54
CA MET A 115 -17.95 -22.74 15.89
C MET A 115 -17.97 -23.05 17.39
N LYS A 116 -17.76 -22.05 18.26
CA LYS A 116 -17.86 -22.24 19.72
C LYS A 116 -19.27 -22.57 20.16
N ASN A 117 -20.26 -21.83 19.66
CA ASN A 117 -21.67 -22.10 19.97
C ASN A 117 -22.05 -23.52 19.55
N TRP A 118 -21.57 -23.96 18.39
CA TRP A 118 -21.76 -25.34 17.94
C TRP A 118 -21.15 -26.37 18.91
N LEU A 119 -19.90 -26.16 19.35
CA LEU A 119 -19.23 -27.03 20.32
C LEU A 119 -19.99 -27.08 21.65
N ASP A 120 -20.46 -25.94 22.13
CA ASP A 120 -21.20 -25.85 23.40
C ASP A 120 -22.57 -26.54 23.32
N GLU A 121 -23.25 -26.45 22.18
CA GLU A 121 -24.56 -27.10 21.96
C GLU A 121 -24.46 -28.62 21.77
N ARG A 122 -23.31 -29.15 21.34
CA ARG A 122 -23.16 -30.55 20.93
C ARG A 122 -22.06 -31.33 21.65
N GLY A 123 -21.23 -30.69 22.46
CA GLY A 123 -20.09 -31.31 23.14
C GLY A 123 -20.45 -32.47 24.06
N ASP A 124 -21.68 -32.53 24.58
CA ASP A 124 -22.17 -33.65 25.40
C ASP A 124 -22.85 -34.77 24.57
N ASP A 125 -23.16 -34.56 23.29
CA ASP A 125 -23.98 -35.45 22.43
C ASP A 125 -23.28 -35.84 21.10
N VAL A 126 -21.94 -35.82 21.05
CA VAL A 126 -21.14 -36.22 19.86
C VAL A 126 -21.44 -37.66 19.40
N GLU A 127 -22.05 -38.50 20.24
CA GLU A 127 -22.45 -39.86 19.89
C GLU A 127 -23.73 -39.93 19.00
N ILE A 128 -24.51 -38.85 18.84
CA ILE A 128 -25.86 -38.88 18.23
C ILE A 128 -25.97 -38.19 16.85
N ALA A 129 -24.88 -37.70 16.24
CA ALA A 129 -24.94 -37.05 14.93
C ALA A 129 -24.90 -38.04 13.74
N SER A 130 -25.87 -38.97 13.66
CA SER A 130 -25.86 -40.05 12.64
C SER A 130 -26.78 -39.85 11.42
N ASP A 131 -27.61 -38.80 11.29
CA ASP A 131 -28.47 -38.65 10.08
C ASP A 131 -28.65 -37.18 9.65
N GLU A 132 -28.25 -36.86 8.41
CA GLU A 132 -28.46 -35.65 7.55
C GLU A 132 -28.19 -34.24 8.13
N THR A 133 -28.33 -34.07 9.44
CA THR A 133 -28.05 -32.86 10.21
C THR A 133 -26.59 -32.84 10.69
N GLY A 134 -25.91 -34.00 10.70
CA GLY A 134 -24.46 -34.08 10.91
C GLY A 134 -23.71 -33.50 9.72
N ASP A 135 -24.00 -34.00 8.51
CA ASP A 135 -23.28 -33.66 7.27
C ASP A 135 -23.31 -32.16 6.92
N LYS A 136 -24.47 -31.49 7.00
CA LYS A 136 -24.58 -30.04 6.71
C LYS A 136 -23.88 -29.16 7.74
N VAL A 137 -23.69 -29.69 8.94
CA VAL A 137 -23.12 -28.98 10.06
C VAL A 137 -21.60 -29.17 10.09
N GLU A 138 -21.12 -30.36 9.71
CA GLU A 138 -19.72 -30.60 9.37
C GLU A 138 -19.30 -29.72 8.18
N GLU A 139 -20.13 -29.59 7.15
CA GLU A 139 -19.87 -28.70 5.99
C GLU A 139 -19.65 -27.24 6.40
N GLY A 140 -20.53 -26.66 7.24
CA GLY A 140 -20.37 -25.26 7.69
C GLY A 140 -19.19 -25.04 8.65
N TRP A 141 -18.82 -26.07 9.42
CA TRP A 141 -17.62 -26.08 10.24
C TRP A 141 -16.36 -26.09 9.38
N GLU A 142 -16.28 -27.03 8.43
CA GLU A 142 -15.17 -27.18 7.50
C GLU A 142 -14.97 -25.93 6.66
N GLU A 143 -16.04 -25.36 6.10
CA GLU A 143 -15.99 -24.11 5.33
C GLU A 143 -15.46 -22.95 6.17
N SER A 144 -15.90 -22.85 7.43
CA SER A 144 -15.43 -21.80 8.34
C SER A 144 -13.96 -21.97 8.69
N MET A 145 -13.52 -23.20 8.91
CA MET A 145 -12.12 -23.52 9.19
C MET A 145 -11.22 -23.30 7.98
N GLU A 146 -11.63 -23.73 6.78
CA GLU A 146 -10.92 -23.53 5.52
C GLU A 146 -10.72 -22.03 5.28
N TRP A 147 -11.80 -21.25 5.37
CA TRP A 147 -11.71 -19.79 5.21
C TRP A 147 -10.75 -19.15 6.24
N ILE A 148 -10.82 -19.57 7.51
CA ILE A 148 -9.91 -19.05 8.55
C ILE A 148 -8.46 -19.41 8.25
N GLU A 149 -8.20 -20.63 7.77
CA GLU A 149 -6.85 -21.11 7.45
C GLU A 149 -6.25 -20.37 6.26
N GLU A 150 -7.04 -20.15 5.20
CA GLU A 150 -6.64 -19.34 4.05
C GLU A 150 -6.29 -17.89 4.42
N ASN A 151 -6.98 -17.35 5.43
CA ASN A 151 -6.82 -15.96 5.85
C ASN A 151 -5.95 -15.77 7.10
N TYR A 152 -5.46 -16.87 7.70
CA TYR A 152 -4.87 -16.86 9.04
C TYR A 152 -3.77 -15.83 9.18
N ASP A 153 -2.82 -15.79 8.24
CA ASP A 153 -1.66 -14.91 8.30
C ASP A 153 -2.02 -13.41 8.31
N ASN A 154 -3.16 -13.06 7.70
CA ASN A 154 -3.67 -11.70 7.63
C ASN A 154 -4.45 -11.28 8.90
N LEU A 155 -4.85 -12.23 9.75
CA LEU A 155 -5.56 -11.92 10.99
C LEU A 155 -4.67 -11.17 11.99
N LYS A 156 -5.29 -10.38 12.88
CA LYS A 156 -4.63 -9.79 14.04
C LYS A 156 -4.24 -10.89 15.02
N ASP A 157 -3.19 -10.64 15.79
CA ASP A 157 -2.58 -11.64 16.67
C ASP A 157 -3.56 -12.14 17.76
N GLU A 158 -4.46 -11.27 18.23
CA GLU A 158 -5.52 -11.64 19.17
C GLU A 158 -6.52 -12.63 18.54
N THR A 159 -6.90 -12.40 17.28
CA THR A 159 -7.78 -13.30 16.51
C THR A 159 -7.09 -14.64 16.24
N LYS A 160 -5.80 -14.62 15.86
CA LYS A 160 -4.98 -15.84 15.71
C LYS A 160 -4.95 -16.66 16.99
N GLN A 161 -4.76 -16.03 18.16
CA GLN A 161 -4.80 -16.72 19.46
C GLN A 161 -6.17 -17.36 19.74
N LYS A 162 -7.28 -16.73 19.34
CA LYS A 162 -8.62 -17.32 19.46
C LYS A 162 -8.77 -18.56 18.58
N VAL A 163 -8.29 -18.51 17.33
CA VAL A 163 -8.25 -19.66 16.41
C VAL A 163 -7.42 -20.80 17.00
N ASP A 164 -6.21 -20.51 17.47
CA ASP A 164 -5.31 -21.52 18.04
C ASP A 164 -5.92 -22.19 19.28
N SER A 165 -6.59 -21.40 20.14
CA SER A 165 -7.28 -21.90 21.33
C SER A 165 -8.43 -22.85 20.95
N LEU A 166 -9.20 -22.51 19.91
CA LEU A 166 -10.26 -23.36 19.39
C LEU A 166 -9.70 -24.68 18.81
N LYS A 167 -8.60 -24.61 18.04
CA LYS A 167 -7.92 -25.80 17.53
C LYS A 167 -7.42 -26.72 18.64
N LEU A 168 -7.03 -26.16 19.79
CA LEU A 168 -6.58 -26.93 20.94
C LEU A 168 -7.74 -27.59 21.71
N SER A 169 -8.91 -26.95 21.80
CA SER A 169 -10.06 -27.52 22.52
C SER A 169 -10.67 -28.75 21.85
N MET A 170 -10.33 -29.00 20.59
CA MET A 170 -10.81 -30.15 19.81
C MET A 170 -9.87 -31.37 19.86
N LYS A 171 -8.69 -31.26 20.48
CA LYS A 171 -7.73 -32.36 20.63
C LYS A 171 -7.93 -33.09 21.93
#